data_AF-A0A2P5F1G0-F1
#
_entry.id   AF-A0A2P5F1G0-F1
#
_cell.length_a   1.000
_cell.length_b   1.000
_cell.length_c   1.000
_cell.angle_alpha   90.00
_cell.angle_beta   90.00
_cell.angle_gamma   90.00
#
_symmetry.space_group_name_H-M   'P 1'
#
loop_
_entity.id
_entity.type
_entity.pdbx_description
1 polymer ?
#
loop_
_entity_poly.entity_id
_entity_poly.type
_entity_poly.pdbx_seq_one_letter_code
_entity_poly.pdbx_strand_id
1 'polypeptide(L)'
;SSDLVDFFLSTVFQALHSEKNYLRIQDDTLSEKASSVDIATKENLNDLVKIGEALLKKPVARVNLETGVSEPDHHDVTNEEAIKRVAGILSRERKAREARSPIGKVAAISK
;
A
#
# COMPACT_ATOMS: atom_id res chain seq x y z
N SER A 1 -1.67 4.14 -17.82
CA SER A 1 -2.27 2.78 -17.81
C SER A 1 -2.33 2.15 -16.41
N SER A 2 -2.06 2.91 -15.33
CA SER A 2 -2.13 2.39 -13.94
C SER A 2 -3.57 2.22 -13.45
N ASP A 3 -4.46 3.13 -13.85
CA ASP A 3 -5.82 3.24 -13.29
C ASP A 3 -6.70 2.03 -13.67
N LEU A 4 -6.49 1.48 -14.87
CA LEU A 4 -7.20 0.26 -15.30
C LEU A 4 -6.83 -0.94 -14.43
N VAL A 5 -5.56 -1.05 -14.03
CA VAL A 5 -5.09 -2.13 -13.15
C VAL A 5 -5.68 -1.97 -11.75
N ASP A 6 -5.70 -0.75 -11.23
CA ASP A 6 -6.30 -0.43 -9.93
C ASP A 6 -7.80 -0.74 -9.91
N PHE A 7 -8.53 -0.37 -10.97
CA PHE A 7 -9.94 -0.69 -11.16
C PHE A 7 -10.21 -2.20 -11.14
N PHE A 8 -9.44 -2.98 -11.92
CA PHE A 8 -9.63 -4.43 -11.97
C PHE A 8 -9.31 -5.11 -10.64
N LEU A 9 -8.22 -4.71 -9.96
CA LEU A 9 -7.88 -5.27 -8.66
C LEU A 9 -8.95 -4.93 -7.63
N SER A 10 -9.40 -3.67 -7.57
CA SER A 10 -10.45 -3.24 -6.66
C SER A 10 -11.75 -4.00 -6.89
N THR A 11 -12.14 -4.22 -8.15
CA THR A 11 -13.29 -5.05 -8.53
C THR A 11 -13.18 -6.47 -7.97
N VAL A 12 -12.03 -7.13 -8.16
CA VAL A 12 -11.81 -8.50 -7.67
C VAL A 12 -11.88 -8.57 -6.14
N PHE A 13 -11.19 -7.67 -5.45
CA PHE A 13 -11.16 -7.68 -3.98
C PHE A 13 -12.51 -7.32 -3.36
N GLN A 14 -13.29 -6.43 -3.99
CA GLN A 14 -14.65 -6.12 -3.57
C GLN A 14 -15.62 -7.28 -3.81
N ALA A 15 -15.54 -7.94 -4.97
CA ALA A 15 -16.35 -9.12 -5.27
C ALA A 15 -16.10 -10.28 -4.28
N LEU A 16 -14.89 -10.35 -3.70
CA LEU A 16 -14.50 -11.35 -2.71
C LEU A 16 -14.65 -10.88 -1.25
N HIS A 17 -15.31 -9.73 -1.00
CA HIS A 17 -15.47 -9.13 0.33
C HIS A 17 -14.14 -9.02 1.10
N SER A 18 -13.08 -8.70 0.36
CA SER A 18 -11.69 -8.72 0.79
C SER A 18 -11.00 -7.40 0.50
N GLU A 19 -11.74 -6.29 0.45
CA GLU A 19 -11.25 -4.96 0.10
C GLU A 19 -10.05 -4.56 0.97
N LYS A 20 -10.06 -4.96 2.25
CA LYS A 20 -8.97 -4.71 3.23
C LYS A 20 -7.67 -5.47 2.94
N ASN A 21 -7.66 -6.35 1.95
CA ASN A 21 -6.48 -7.12 1.53
C ASN A 21 -5.77 -6.51 0.32
N TYR A 22 -6.34 -5.44 -0.25
CA TYR A 22 -5.72 -4.61 -1.26
C TYR A 22 -5.42 -3.22 -0.70
N LEU A 23 -4.19 -2.76 -0.88
CA LEU A 23 -3.73 -1.44 -0.48
C LEU A 23 -3.02 -0.80 -1.68
N ARG A 24 -3.57 0.30 -2.18
CA ARG A 24 -2.97 1.14 -3.21
C ARG A 24 -2.42 2.41 -2.57
N ILE A 25 -1.12 2.67 -2.75
CA ILE A 25 -0.46 3.91 -2.33
C ILE A 25 -0.04 4.64 -3.60
N GLN A 26 -0.67 5.77 -3.86
CA GLN A 26 -0.48 6.56 -5.08
C GLN A 26 -0.79 8.04 -4.78
N ASP A 27 -0.12 8.93 -5.52
CA ASP A 27 -0.42 10.36 -5.51
C ASP A 27 -0.56 10.85 -6.95
N ASP A 28 -1.77 11.26 -7.31
CA ASP A 28 -2.11 11.74 -8.66
C ASP A 28 -2.08 13.27 -8.76
N THR A 29 -1.66 13.94 -7.68
CA THR A 29 -1.64 15.40 -7.58
C THR A 29 -0.24 16.00 -7.78
N LEU A 30 0.68 15.21 -8.35
CA LEU A 30 2.05 15.64 -8.60
C LEU A 30 2.09 16.84 -9.57
N SER A 31 2.96 17.80 -9.27
CA SER A 31 3.27 18.88 -10.20
C SER A 31 4.03 18.35 -11.42
N GLU A 32 4.04 19.09 -12.52
CA GLU A 32 4.74 18.71 -13.77
C GLU A 32 6.19 18.28 -13.51
N LYS A 33 6.94 19.08 -12.74
CA LYS A 33 8.34 18.76 -12.38
C LYS A 33 8.47 17.49 -11.55
N ALA A 34 7.61 17.31 -10.55
CA ALA A 34 7.63 16.13 -9.68
C ALA A 34 7.16 14.86 -10.42
N SER A 35 6.29 15.01 -11.41
CA SER A 35 5.82 13.91 -12.25
C SER A 35 6.83 13.49 -13.33
N SER A 36 7.82 14.34 -13.63
CA SER A 36 8.85 14.04 -14.63
C SER A 36 9.84 13.00 -14.13
N VAL A 37 10.08 11.97 -14.94
CA VAL A 37 10.94 10.84 -14.59
C VAL A 37 12.44 11.08 -14.83
N ASP A 38 12.78 12.20 -15.46
CA ASP A 38 14.15 12.56 -15.90
C ASP A 38 14.73 13.79 -15.18
N ILE A 39 13.94 14.49 -14.35
CA ILE A 39 14.39 15.66 -13.59
C ILE A 39 15.00 15.21 -12.25
N ALA A 40 16.29 14.85 -12.26
CA ALA A 40 17.03 14.39 -11.09
C ALA A 40 17.79 15.52 -10.33
N THR A 41 17.27 16.75 -10.36
CA THR A 41 17.90 17.84 -9.59
C THR A 41 17.73 17.59 -8.08
N LYS A 42 18.71 18.04 -7.28
CA LYS A 42 18.65 17.87 -5.81
C LYS A 42 17.37 18.46 -5.20
N GLU A 43 16.93 19.60 -5.73
CA GLU A 43 15.67 20.25 -5.35
C GLU A 43 14.47 19.34 -5.61
N ASN A 44 14.31 18.84 -6.84
CA ASN A 44 13.19 17.98 -7.20
C ASN A 44 13.17 16.69 -6.38
N LEU A 45 14.33 16.07 -6.15
CA LEU A 45 14.44 14.88 -5.31
C LEU A 45 14.04 15.14 -3.86
N ASN A 46 14.42 16.28 -3.29
CA ASN A 46 13.99 16.66 -1.94
C ASN A 46 12.47 16.91 -1.89
N ASP A 47 11.89 17.49 -2.92
CA ASP A 47 10.45 17.71 -2.99
C ASP A 47 9.68 16.39 -3.13
N LEU A 48 10.19 15.42 -3.89
CA LEU A 48 9.64 14.06 -3.96
C LEU A 48 9.66 13.35 -2.60
N VAL A 49 10.71 13.55 -1.79
CA VAL A 49 10.74 13.04 -0.40
C VAL A 49 9.61 13.65 0.42
N LYS A 50 9.45 14.99 0.39
CA LYS A 50 8.37 15.67 1.12
C LYS A 50 6.98 15.21 0.68
N ILE A 51 6.79 15.00 -0.63
CA ILE A 51 5.54 14.47 -1.18
C ILE A 51 5.27 13.07 -0.62
N GLY A 52 6.27 12.19 -0.60
CA GLY A 52 6.15 10.86 -0.01
C GLY A 52 5.81 10.89 1.48
N GLU A 53 6.47 11.76 2.26
CA GLU A 53 6.18 11.97 3.68
C GLU A 53 4.76 12.50 3.92
N ALA A 54 4.29 13.43 3.08
CA ALA A 54 2.93 13.94 3.13
C ALA A 54 1.90 12.88 2.73
N LEU A 55 2.21 12.02 1.74
CA LEU A 55 1.35 10.94 1.30
C LEU A 55 1.08 9.92 2.43
N LEU A 56 2.05 9.67 3.31
CA LEU A 56 1.85 8.84 4.49
C LEU A 56 0.74 9.36 5.42
N LYS A 57 0.53 10.68 5.46
CA LYS A 57 -0.48 11.34 6.30
C LYS A 57 -1.85 11.47 5.63
N LYS A 58 -1.92 11.31 4.31
CA LYS A 58 -3.20 11.29 3.58
C LYS A 58 -4.01 10.03 3.96
N PRO A 59 -5.35 10.10 3.94
CA PRO A 59 -6.19 8.92 4.08
C PRO A 59 -5.91 7.91 2.94
N VAL A 60 -6.15 6.64 3.23
CA VAL A 60 -6.18 5.60 2.19
C VAL A 60 -7.25 5.97 1.17
N ALA A 61 -6.93 5.84 -0.11
CA ALA A 61 -7.88 6.05 -1.20
C ALA A 61 -8.22 4.73 -1.88
N ARG A 62 -9.42 4.66 -2.46
CA ARG A 62 -9.92 3.53 -3.23
C ARG A 62 -10.67 4.03 -4.45
N VAL A 63 -10.56 3.28 -5.54
CA VAL A 63 -11.36 3.55 -6.72
C VAL A 63 -12.84 3.26 -6.44
N ASN A 64 -13.68 4.25 -6.73
CA ASN A 64 -15.11 4.09 -6.78
C ASN A 64 -15.46 3.35 -8.08
N LEU A 65 -16.08 2.17 -7.97
CA LEU A 65 -16.37 1.34 -9.15
C LEU A 65 -17.46 1.92 -10.07
N GLU A 66 -18.27 2.86 -9.57
CA GLU A 66 -19.30 3.54 -10.36
C GLU A 66 -18.71 4.69 -11.17
N THR A 67 -17.84 5.50 -10.57
CA THR A 67 -17.25 6.69 -11.21
C THR A 67 -15.90 6.43 -11.85
N GLY A 68 -15.21 5.37 -11.44
CA GLY A 68 -13.83 5.06 -11.82
C GLY A 68 -12.77 5.97 -11.19
N VAL A 69 -13.17 6.84 -10.25
CA VAL A 69 -12.28 7.84 -9.62
C VAL A 69 -11.76 7.32 -8.28
N SER A 70 -10.48 7.55 -8.00
CA SER A 70 -9.89 7.28 -6.69
C SER A 70 -10.29 8.33 -5.67
N GLU A 71 -10.93 7.90 -4.59
CA GLU A 71 -11.44 8.77 -3.53
C GLU A 71 -11.03 8.28 -2.14
N PRO A 72 -10.89 9.17 -1.14
CA PRO A 72 -10.60 8.77 0.23
C PRO A 72 -11.61 7.77 0.77
N ASP A 73 -11.12 6.68 1.36
CA ASP A 73 -11.94 5.69 2.05
C ASP A 73 -12.53 6.31 3.33
N HIS A 74 -13.82 6.07 3.59
CA HIS A 74 -14.59 6.70 4.68
C HIS A 74 -14.16 6.28 6.10
N HIS A 75 -13.14 5.44 6.21
CA HIS A 75 -12.69 4.88 7.48
C HIS A 75 -11.64 5.73 8.22
N ASP A 76 -11.27 6.91 7.70
CA ASP A 76 -10.28 7.84 8.29
C ASP A 76 -8.90 7.21 8.58
N VAL A 77 -8.59 6.06 7.95
CA VAL A 77 -7.30 5.38 8.13
C VAL A 77 -6.27 6.03 7.21
N THR A 78 -5.14 6.45 7.78
CA THR A 78 -4.03 7.01 7.01
C THR A 78 -3.22 5.94 6.29
N ASN A 79 -2.51 6.33 5.23
CA ASN A 79 -1.58 5.44 4.52
C ASN A 79 -0.50 4.88 5.46
N GLU A 80 0.00 5.68 6.40
CA GLU A 80 0.97 5.22 7.40
C GLU A 80 0.42 4.06 8.25
N GLU A 81 -0.80 4.19 8.76
CA GLU A 81 -1.45 3.17 9.57
C GLU A 81 -1.73 1.89 8.77
N ALA A 82 -2.17 2.04 7.52
CA ALA A 82 -2.38 0.92 6.62
C ALA A 82 -1.08 0.15 6.34
N ILE A 83 0.03 0.85 6.10
CA ILE A 83 1.36 0.25 5.90
C ILE A 83 1.82 -0.47 7.18
N LYS A 84 1.65 0.14 8.36
CA LYS A 84 1.95 -0.53 9.65
C LYS A 84 1.14 -1.81 9.83
N ARG A 85 -0.14 -1.80 9.47
CA ARG A 85 -1.00 -3.01 9.48
C ARG A 85 -0.45 -4.09 8.55
N VAL A 86 -0.09 -3.74 7.31
CA VAL A 86 0.48 -4.68 6.33
C VAL A 86 1.81 -5.26 6.85
N ALA A 87 2.71 -4.42 7.36
CA ALA A 87 3.96 -4.87 7.96
C ALA A 87 3.74 -5.87 9.12
N GLY A 88 2.72 -5.62 9.96
CA GLY A 88 2.31 -6.55 11.00
C GLY A 88 1.81 -7.90 10.47
N ILE A 89 1.02 -7.90 9.39
CA ILE A 89 0.56 -9.12 8.71
C ILE A 89 1.77 -9.92 8.19
N LEU A 90 2.67 -9.26 7.46
CA LEU A 90 3.86 -9.88 6.88
C LEU A 90 4.77 -10.49 7.96
N SER A 91 4.98 -9.77 9.07
CA SER A 91 5.79 -10.25 10.19
C SER A 91 5.19 -11.52 10.82
N ARG A 92 3.87 -11.54 11.04
CA ARG A 92 3.17 -12.72 11.61
C ARG A 92 3.25 -13.90 10.65
N GLU A 93 3.02 -13.69 9.36
CA GLU A 93 3.06 -14.76 8.36
C GLU A 93 4.48 -15.36 8.26
N ARG A 94 5.52 -14.52 8.28
CA ARG A 94 6.91 -15.00 8.29
C ARG A 94 7.18 -15.92 9.49
N LYS A 95 6.84 -15.47 10.71
CA LYS A 95 7.01 -16.26 11.93
C LYS A 95 6.23 -17.58 11.88
N ALA A 96 5.00 -17.55 11.36
CA ALA A 96 4.18 -18.75 11.22
C ALA A 96 4.82 -19.78 10.26
N ARG A 97 5.39 -19.32 9.14
CA ARG A 97 6.12 -20.19 8.20
C ARG A 97 7.40 -20.75 8.79
N GLU A 98 8.16 -19.93 9.51
CA GLU A 98 9.37 -20.36 10.21
C GLU A 98 9.05 -21.46 11.24
N ALA A 99 8.01 -21.29 12.05
CA ALA A 99 7.57 -22.30 13.02
C ALA A 99 7.09 -23.61 12.37
N ARG A 100 6.46 -23.52 11.19
CA ARG A 100 6.02 -24.69 10.42
C ARG A 100 7.14 -25.38 9.65
N SER A 101 8.29 -24.73 9.49
CA SER A 101 9.44 -25.31 8.81
C SER A 101 10.01 -26.51 9.59
N PRO A 102 10.66 -27.47 8.92
CA PRO A 102 11.30 -28.60 9.60
C PRO A 102 12.28 -28.15 10.71
N ILE A 103 13.01 -27.07 10.46
CA ILE A 103 13.98 -26.49 11.40
C ILE A 103 13.26 -25.89 12.63
N GLY A 104 12.17 -25.15 12.41
CA GLY A 104 11.35 -24.58 13.48
C GLY A 104 10.67 -25.63 14.34
N LYS A 105 10.21 -26.74 13.73
CA LYS A 105 9.64 -27.89 14.45
C LYS A 105 10.67 -28.57 15.36
N VAL A 106 11.89 -28.79 14.87
CA VAL A 106 12.98 -29.39 15.67
C VAL A 106 13.35 -28.51 16.87
N ALA A 107 13.38 -27.18 16.69
CA ALA A 107 13.64 -26.23 17.78
C ALA A 107 12.51 -26.14 18.82
N ALA A 108 11.27 -26.44 18.42
CA ALA A 108 10.12 -26.47 19.34
C ALA A 108 10.01 -27.78 20.14
N ILE A 109 10.55 -28.90 19.61
CA ILE A 109 10.58 -30.21 20.27
C ILE A 109 11.75 -30.33 21.26
N SER A 110 12.80 -29.54 21.09
CA SER A 110 14.00 -29.51 21.93
C SER A 110 13.92 -28.52 23.11
N LYS A 111 12.74 -27.91 23.33
CA LYS A 111 12.39 -27.13 24.52
C LYS A 111 11.40 -27.90 25.37
#